data_AF-A0A958Y7Z4-F1
#
_entry.id   AF-A0A958Y7Z4-F1
#
_cell.length_a   1.000
_cell.length_b   1.000
_cell.length_c   1.000
_cell.angle_alpha   90.00
_cell.angle_beta   90.00
_cell.angle_gamma   90.00
#
_symmetry.space_group_name_H-M   'P 1'
#
loop_
_entity.id
_entity.type
_entity.pdbx_description
1 polymer ?
#
loop_
_entity_poly.entity_id
_entity_poly.type
_entity_poly.pdbx_seq_one_letter_code
_entity_poly.pdbx_strand_id
1 'polypeptide(L)' 'KQQSGVNPILLLDDVFDKLDENRVTQIIKLVEDDNFGQLFISDTHADRTEQVVKQVHQSYKIFKL' A
#
# COMPACT_ATOMS: atom_id res chain seq x y z
N LYS A 1 -20.37 18.99 4.19
CA LYS A 1 -19.92 17.65 3.76
C LYS A 1 -19.70 16.83 5.02
N GLN A 2 -20.52 15.81 5.28
CA GLN A 2 -20.28 14.89 6.39
C GLN A 2 -19.04 14.06 6.04
N GLN A 3 -17.91 14.35 6.68
CA GLN A 3 -16.80 13.40 6.72
C GLN A 3 -17.26 12.28 7.64
N SER A 4 -17.54 11.11 7.08
CA SER A 4 -17.57 9.89 7.87
C SER A 4 -16.23 9.86 8.60
N GLY A 5 -16.20 9.89 9.94
CA GLY A 5 -14.96 9.91 10.73
C GLY A 5 -14.16 8.59 10.63
N VAL A 6 -14.22 7.94 9.48
CA VAL A 6 -13.66 6.65 9.13
C VAL A 6 -12.51 6.92 8.18
N ASN A 7 -11.36 6.36 8.51
CA ASN A 7 -10.17 6.54 7.69
C ASN A 7 -10.42 5.97 6.28
N PRO A 8 -9.99 6.68 5.22
CA PRO A 8 -10.19 6.23 3.85
C PRO A 8 -9.39 4.95 3.56
N ILE A 9 -9.94 4.14 2.65
CA ILE A 9 -9.25 2.98 2.07
C ILE A 9 -8.55 3.45 0.81
N LEU A 10 -7.25 3.14 0.68
CA LEU A 10 -6.47 3.38 -0.52
C LEU A 10 -6.28 2.07 -1.29
N LEU A 11 -6.61 2.08 -2.57
CA LEU A 11 -6.38 0.95 -3.48
C LEU A 11 -5.39 1.39 -4.55
N LEU A 12 -4.25 0.71 -4.61
CA LEU A 12 -3.24 0.88 -5.66
C LEU A 12 -3.34 -0.31 -6.60
N ASP A 13 -3.81 -0.05 -7.82
CA ASP A 13 -3.93 -1.07 -8.85
C ASP A 13 -2.67 -1.10 -9.74
N ASP A 14 -2.09 -2.28 -9.90
CA ASP A 14 -0.88 -2.55 -10.70
C ASP A 14 0.28 -1.57 -10.40
N VAL A 15 0.59 -1.44 -9.11
CA VAL A 15 1.44 -0.36 -8.61
C VAL A 15 2.87 -0.43 -9.18
N PHE A 16 3.39 -1.64 -9.41
CA PHE A 16 4.78 -1.87 -9.84
C PHE A 16 4.98 -1.83 -11.36
N ASP A 17 3.91 -1.87 -12.16
CA ASP A 17 4.01 -1.62 -13.61
C ASP A 17 4.28 -0.14 -13.89
N LYS A 18 3.72 0.75 -13.05
CA LYS A 18 3.81 2.21 -13.24
C LYS A 18 4.81 2.91 -12.32
N LEU A 19 5.22 2.27 -11.23
CA LEU A 19 6.07 2.87 -10.20
C LEU A 19 7.25 1.95 -9.85
N ASP A 20 8.41 2.58 -9.65
CA ASP A 20 9.57 1.89 -9.10
C ASP A 20 9.43 1.63 -7.59
N GLU A 21 10.27 0.75 -7.05
CA GLU A 21 10.28 0.37 -5.63
C GLU A 21 10.44 1.56 -4.68
N ASN A 22 11.22 2.59 -5.08
CA ASN A 22 11.41 3.78 -4.25
C ASN A 22 10.11 4.56 -4.15
N ARG A 23 9.38 4.74 -5.25
CA ARG A 23 8.08 5.41 -5.26
C ARG A 23 7.04 4.65 -4.45
N VAL A 24 6.97 3.32 -4.57
CA VAL A 24 6.06 2.50 -3.76
C VAL A 24 6.38 2.64 -2.27
N THR A 25 7.66 2.61 -1.91
CA THR A 25 8.12 2.84 -0.54
C THR A 25 7.67 4.19 0.01
N GLN A 26 7.79 5.27 -0.78
CA GLN A 26 7.35 6.60 -0.38
C GLN A 26 5.82 6.67 -0.19
N ILE A 27 5.04 6.02 -1.06
CA ILE A 27 3.58 5.98 -0.93
C ILE A 27 3.18 5.25 0.35
N ILE A 28 3.80 4.11 0.67
CA ILE A 28 3.48 3.37 1.89
C ILE A 28 3.84 4.22 3.12
N LYS A 29 4.99 4.91 3.12
CA LYS A 29 5.37 5.84 4.19
C LYS A 29 4.39 6.99 4.36
N LEU A 30 3.92 7.58 3.26
CA LEU A 30 2.90 8.64 3.29
C LEU A 30 1.59 8.12 3.89
N VAL A 31 1.18 6.91 3.53
CA VAL A 31 -0.04 6.27 4.06
C VAL A 31 0.09 5.91 5.54
N GLU A 32 1.31 5.66 6.03
CA GLU A 32 1.59 5.44 7.45
C GLU A 32 1.53 6.75 8.26
N ASP A 33 2.11 7.83 7.73
CA ASP A 33 2.17 9.14 8.40
C ASP A 33 0.85 9.92 8.34
N ASP A 34 0.12 9.81 7.22
CA ASP A 34 -1.22 10.38 7.08
C ASP A 34 -2.27 9.43 7.68
N ASN A 35 -3.38 9.96 8.18
CA ASN A 35 -4.50 9.19 8.77
C ASN A 35 -5.27 8.32 7.72
N PHE A 36 -4.59 7.71 6.76
CA PHE A 36 -5.13 6.67 5.91
C PHE A 36 -5.28 5.38 6.71
N GLY A 37 -6.40 4.69 6.52
CA GLY A 37 -6.76 3.57 7.38
C GLY A 37 -6.19 2.26 6.87
N GLN A 38 -6.44 1.98 5.60
CA GLN A 38 -6.18 0.67 5.03
C GLN A 38 -5.68 0.80 3.59
N LEU A 39 -4.56 0.14 3.30
CA LEU A 39 -3.92 0.10 1.98
C LEU A 39 -4.09 -1.28 1.36
N PHE A 40 -4.61 -1.31 0.14
CA PHE A 40 -4.63 -2.50 -0.71
C PHE A 40 -3.76 -2.25 -1.93
N ILE A 41 -2.88 -3.20 -2.22
CA ILE A 41 -1.98 -3.17 -3.38
C ILE A 41 -2.28 -4.41 -4.20
N SER A 42 -2.60 -4.22 -5.49
CA SER A 42 -2.57 -5.29 -6.48
C SER A 42 -1.27 -5.20 -7.27
N ASP A 43 -0.68 -6.36 -7.55
CA ASP A 43 0.53 -6.47 -8.35
C ASP A 43 0.56 -7.83 -9.04
N THR A 44 1.23 -7.88 -10.18
CA THR A 44 1.60 -9.10 -10.90
C THR A 44 2.82 -9.80 -10.26
N HIS A 45 3.65 -9.08 -9.49
CA HIS A 45 4.90 -9.59 -8.91
C HIS A 45 4.88 -9.62 -7.37
N ALA A 46 4.24 -10.64 -6.80
CA ALA A 46 4.11 -10.80 -5.34
C ALA A 46 5.43 -10.69 -4.55
N ASP A 47 6.55 -11.17 -5.09
CA ASP A 47 7.85 -11.16 -4.40
C ASP A 47 8.38 -9.73 -4.21
N ARG A 48 8.22 -8.85 -5.21
CA ARG A 48 8.65 -7.45 -5.14
C ARG A 48 7.79 -6.67 -4.15
N THR A 49 6.48 -6.85 -4.26
CA THR A 49 5.52 -6.27 -3.32
C THR A 49 5.85 -6.69 -1.88
N GLU A 50 6.14 -7.98 -1.64
CA GLU A 50 6.46 -8.46 -0.31
C GLU A 50 7.76 -7.84 0.24
N GLN A 51 8.80 -7.68 -0.58
CA GLN A 51 10.05 -7.06 -0.14
C GLN A 51 9.87 -5.61 0.31
N VAL A 52 9.13 -4.81 -0.47
CA VAL A 52 8.87 -3.40 -0.14
C VAL A 52 7.98 -3.30 1.10
N VAL A 53 6.91 -4.09 1.17
CA VAL A 53 5.99 -4.07 2.32
C VAL A 53 6.70 -4.54 3.60
N LYS A 54 7.56 -5.57 3.55
CA LYS A 54 8.38 -6.01 4.70
C LYS A 54 9.32 -4.93 5.23
N GLN A 55 9.82 -4.05 4.38
CA GLN A 55 10.73 -2.97 4.78
C GLN A 55 10.00 -1.82 5.46
N VAL A 56 8.74 -1.54 5.08
CA VAL A 56 8.00 -0.38 5.56
C VAL A 56 6.99 -0.73 6.65
N HIS A 57 6.38 -1.92 6.62
CA HIS A 57 5.31 -2.30 7.55
C HIS A 57 5.55 -3.67 8.19
N GLN A 58 5.49 -3.72 9.54
CA GLN A 58 5.57 -4.99 10.28
C GLN A 58 4.29 -5.84 10.19
N SER A 59 3.13 -5.24 9.89
CA SER A 59 1.83 -5.93 9.89
C SER A 59 1.19 -5.87 8.50
N TYR A 60 1.40 -6.90 7.69
CA TYR A 60 0.77 -7.02 6.36
C TYR A 60 0.10 -8.38 6.19
N LYS A 61 -0.81 -8.48 5.21
CA LYS A 61 -1.44 -9.74 4.83
C LYS A 61 -1.47 -9.86 3.31
N ILE A 62 -0.84 -10.91 2.78
CA ILE A 62 -0.87 -11.23 1.36
C ILE A 62 -1.99 -12.21 1.11
N PHE A 63 -2.82 -11.90 0.12
CA PHE A 63 -3.84 -12.80 -0.42
C PHE A 63 -3.36 -13.29 -1.78
N LYS A 64 -3.05 -14.59 -1.89
CA LYS A 64 -2.79 -15.24 -3.19
C LYS A 64 -4.11 -15.85 -3.67
N LEU A 65 -4.48 -15.58 -4.91
CA LEU A 65 -5.60 -16.22 -5.60
C LEU A 65 -5.23 -17.64 -6.05
#